data_AF-K1USU3-F1
#
_entry.id   AF-K1USU3-F1
#
_cell.length_a   1.000
_cell.length_b   1.000
_cell.length_c   1.000
_cell.angle_alpha   90.00
_cell.angle_beta   90.00
_cell.angle_gamma   90.00
#
_symmetry.space_group_name_H-M   'P 1'
#
loop_
_entity.id
_entity.type
_entity.pdbx_description
1 polymer ?
#
loop_
_entity_poly.entity_id
_entity_poly.type
_entity_poly.pdbx_seq_one_letter_code
_entity_poly.pdbx_strand_id
1 'polypeptide(L)'
;RTVCLLKEKGISNYEELTALTEQLSSRFAELSDTIKANEKRMVEIGALQTHINNYSRTRSVYEAYRKSGYSIKFFEEHREEIQIHKAAKKAFDQLPGKKVPTRQSLNEEYHRLLSGKKEAYAEYRQVKKDMQEYLIAKQTVEHILGIDRKNRIITQQQNLD
;
A
#
# COMPACT_ATOMS: atom_id res chain seq x y z
N ARG A 1 15.72 32.49 -6.65
CA ARG A 1 14.61 31.55 -6.36
C ARG A 1 14.85 30.77 -5.07
N THR A 2 15.94 30.01 -4.95
CA THR A 2 16.28 29.23 -3.73
C THR A 2 16.36 30.09 -2.47
N VAL A 3 17.08 31.21 -2.48
CA VAL A 3 17.21 32.08 -1.30
C VAL A 3 15.87 32.66 -0.83
N CYS A 4 14.98 33.05 -1.77
CA CYS A 4 13.64 33.52 -1.44
C CYS A 4 12.79 32.42 -0.80
N LEU A 5 12.80 31.21 -1.40
CA LEU A 5 12.10 30.04 -0.87
C LEU A 5 12.54 29.73 0.57
N LEU A 6 13.85 29.64 0.83
CA LEU A 6 14.37 29.33 2.16
C LEU A 6 13.95 30.38 3.19
N LYS A 7 14.00 31.66 2.83
CA LYS A 7 13.56 32.77 3.69
C LYS A 7 12.06 32.74 3.97
N GLU A 8 11.22 32.50 2.95
CA GLU A 8 9.76 32.37 3.09
C GLU A 8 9.37 31.19 3.98
N LYS A 9 10.19 30.13 3.98
CA LYS A 9 9.97 28.90 4.75
C LYS A 9 10.67 28.88 6.10
N GLY A 10 11.36 29.98 6.47
CA GLY A 10 12.05 30.12 7.75
C GLY A 10 13.29 29.24 7.91
N ILE A 11 13.84 28.73 6.81
CA ILE A 11 15.05 27.90 6.83
C ILE A 11 16.26 28.81 6.83
N SER A 12 17.04 28.74 7.91
CA SER A 12 18.09 29.70 8.24
C SER A 12 19.49 29.18 7.95
N ASN A 13 19.65 27.86 7.85
CA ASN A 13 20.95 27.21 7.64
C ASN A 13 20.82 25.89 6.84
N TYR A 14 21.97 25.32 6.50
CA TYR A 14 22.08 24.13 5.67
C TYR A 14 21.66 22.85 6.43
N GLU A 15 21.89 22.81 7.73
CA GLU A 15 21.52 21.71 8.61
C GLU A 15 19.99 21.57 8.70
N GLU A 16 19.27 22.68 8.86
CA GLU A 16 17.80 22.72 8.83
C GLU A 16 17.25 22.28 7.47
N LEU A 17 17.87 22.72 6.37
CA LEU A 17 17.47 22.30 5.02
C LEU A 17 17.68 20.79 4.83
N THR A 18 18.79 20.25 5.33
CA THR A 18 19.09 18.83 5.27
C THR A 18 18.09 18.02 6.08
N ALA A 19 17.87 18.39 7.34
CA ALA A 19 16.90 17.73 8.22
C ALA A 19 15.48 17.74 7.62
N LEU A 20 15.05 18.87 7.04
CA LEU A 20 13.74 18.94 6.38
C LEU A 20 13.65 18.01 5.17
N THR A 21 14.69 17.93 4.34
CA THR A 21 14.69 17.03 3.17
C THR A 21 14.64 15.56 3.57
N GLU A 22 15.30 15.19 4.67
CA GLU A 22 15.27 13.84 5.24
C GLU A 22 13.88 13.51 5.81
N GLN A 23 13.29 14.44 6.57
CA GLN A 23 11.93 14.30 7.10
C GLN A 23 10.90 14.11 5.99
N LEU A 24 10.95 14.95 4.94
CA LEU A 24 10.06 14.83 3.79
C LEU A 24 10.25 13.51 3.04
N SER A 25 11.49 13.03 2.93
CA SER A 25 11.80 11.75 2.29
C SER A 25 11.26 10.57 3.11
N SER A 26 11.43 10.58 4.43
CA SER A 26 10.85 9.57 5.33
C SER A 26 9.33 9.57 5.23
N ARG A 27 8.71 10.76 5.31
CA ARG A 27 7.26 10.90 5.25
C ARG A 27 6.70 10.45 3.90
N PHE A 28 7.40 10.74 2.81
CA PHE A 28 7.04 10.26 1.48
C PHE A 28 7.02 8.73 1.41
N ALA A 29 8.03 8.06 1.96
CA ALA A 29 8.11 6.61 2.01
C ALA A 29 6.97 6.00 2.85
N GLU A 30 6.75 6.53 4.06
CA GLU A 30 5.66 6.11 4.95
C GLU A 30 4.28 6.21 4.28
N LEU A 31 4.00 7.34 3.62
CA LEU A 31 2.74 7.55 2.91
C LEU A 31 2.60 6.58 1.73
N SER A 32 3.69 6.34 0.98
CA SER A 32 3.69 5.38 -0.12
C SER A 32 3.33 3.98 0.37
N ASP A 33 3.94 3.55 1.48
CA ASP A 33 3.72 2.21 2.04
C ASP A 33 2.32 2.09 2.64
N THR A 34 1.82 3.14 3.30
CA THR A 34 0.45 3.19 3.81
C THR A 34 -0.58 3.06 2.69
N ILE A 35 -0.39 3.80 1.59
CA ILE A 35 -1.29 3.72 0.42
C ILE A 35 -1.28 2.31 -0.16
N LYS A 36 -0.10 1.73 -0.39
CA LYS A 36 0.03 0.36 -0.93
C LYS A 36 -0.60 -0.68 -0.01
N ALA A 37 -0.38 -0.57 1.30
CA ALA A 37 -0.95 -1.48 2.29
C ALA A 37 -2.49 -1.41 2.29
N ASN A 38 -3.05 -0.20 2.27
CA ASN A 38 -4.50 0.01 2.20
C ASN A 38 -5.08 -0.56 0.91
N GLU A 39 -4.43 -0.35 -0.24
CA GLU A 39 -4.89 -0.88 -1.53
C GLU A 39 -4.85 -2.41 -1.56
N LYS A 40 -3.77 -3.01 -1.08
CA LYS A 40 -3.65 -4.47 -0.94
C LYS A 40 -4.80 -5.02 -0.10
N ARG A 41 -5.05 -4.42 1.07
CA ARG A 41 -6.10 -4.87 1.97
C ARG A 41 -7.50 -4.72 1.37
N MET A 42 -7.75 -3.63 0.63
CA MET A 42 -9.01 -3.43 -0.09
C MET A 42 -9.27 -4.52 -1.13
N VAL A 43 -8.24 -4.95 -1.87
CA VAL A 43 -8.35 -6.07 -2.83
C VAL A 43 -8.65 -7.39 -2.11
N GLU A 44 -7.97 -7.66 -1.00
CA GLU A 44 -8.24 -8.85 -0.17
C GLU A 44 -9.69 -8.87 0.34
N ILE A 45 -10.21 -7.73 0.80
CA ILE A 45 -11.61 -7.59 1.23
C ILE A 45 -12.56 -7.93 0.07
N GLY A 46 -12.31 -7.41 -1.14
CA GLY A 46 -13.11 -7.71 -2.32
C GLY A 46 -13.12 -9.21 -2.69
N ALA A 47 -11.97 -9.86 -2.59
CA ALA A 47 -11.86 -11.31 -2.78
C ALA A 47 -12.65 -12.09 -1.72
N LEU A 48 -12.56 -11.70 -0.44
CA LEU A 48 -13.32 -12.32 0.64
C LEU A 48 -14.83 -12.16 0.47
N GLN A 49 -15.29 -10.98 0.08
CA GLN A 49 -16.71 -10.74 -0.21
C GLN A 49 -17.22 -11.63 -1.36
N THR A 50 -16.40 -11.81 -2.39
CA THR A 50 -16.68 -12.73 -3.50
C THR A 50 -16.81 -14.17 -3.01
N HIS A 51 -15.88 -14.64 -2.18
CA HIS A 51 -15.97 -15.99 -1.60
C HIS A 51 -17.17 -16.17 -0.68
N ILE A 52 -17.52 -15.18 0.14
CA ILE A 52 -18.73 -15.21 0.99
C ILE A 52 -19.99 -15.36 0.14
N ASN A 53 -20.12 -14.57 -0.93
CA ASN A 53 -21.24 -14.69 -1.86
C ASN A 53 -21.27 -16.06 -2.54
N ASN A 54 -20.14 -16.48 -3.11
CA ASN A 54 -20.00 -17.76 -3.79
C ASN A 54 -20.35 -18.94 -2.88
N TYR A 55 -19.89 -18.94 -1.63
CA TYR A 55 -20.22 -19.97 -0.65
C TYR A 55 -21.72 -20.00 -0.38
N SER A 56 -22.32 -18.83 -0.14
CA SER A 56 -23.75 -18.71 0.15
C SER A 56 -24.63 -19.21 -1.00
N ARG A 57 -24.35 -18.79 -2.24
CA ARG A 57 -25.18 -19.11 -3.40
C ARG A 57 -25.07 -20.58 -3.84
N THR A 58 -23.92 -21.22 -3.59
CA THR A 58 -23.67 -22.61 -4.00
C THR A 58 -23.95 -23.62 -2.87
N ARG A 59 -24.33 -23.15 -1.69
CA ARG A 59 -24.49 -23.98 -0.49
C ARG A 59 -25.50 -25.11 -0.68
N SER A 60 -26.67 -24.82 -1.23
CA SER A 60 -27.74 -25.82 -1.44
C SER A 60 -27.29 -26.92 -2.38
N VAL A 61 -26.64 -26.58 -3.49
CA VAL A 61 -26.09 -27.51 -4.47
C VAL A 61 -25.02 -28.40 -3.84
N TYR A 62 -24.10 -27.81 -3.07
CA TYR A 62 -23.06 -28.57 -2.40
C TYR A 62 -23.61 -29.49 -1.29
N GLU A 63 -24.64 -29.07 -0.56
CA GLU A 63 -25.33 -29.92 0.42
C GLU A 63 -26.04 -31.10 -0.26
N ALA A 64 -26.70 -30.89 -1.40
CA ALA A 64 -27.29 -31.95 -2.20
C ALA A 64 -26.23 -32.94 -2.74
N TYR A 65 -25.10 -32.42 -3.24
CA TYR A 65 -23.95 -33.23 -3.64
C TYR A 65 -23.43 -34.11 -2.50
N ARG A 66 -23.40 -33.57 -1.28
CA ARG A 66 -22.98 -34.33 -0.09
C ARG A 66 -23.99 -35.42 0.28
N LYS A 67 -25.29 -35.13 0.16
CA LYS A 67 -26.38 -36.07 0.44
C LYS A 67 -26.48 -37.19 -0.59
N SER A 68 -26.08 -36.94 -1.83
CA SER A 68 -26.03 -37.95 -2.89
C SER A 68 -24.85 -38.93 -2.74
N GLY A 69 -24.07 -38.82 -1.66
CA GLY A 69 -22.88 -39.65 -1.45
C GLY A 69 -21.74 -39.29 -2.40
N TYR A 70 -21.67 -38.03 -2.85
CA TYR A 70 -20.68 -37.57 -3.83
C TYR A 70 -20.81 -38.26 -5.20
N SER A 71 -22.04 -38.42 -5.69
CA SER A 71 -22.32 -39.01 -7.01
C SER A 71 -21.55 -38.31 -8.13
N ILE A 72 -20.85 -39.10 -8.96
CA ILE A 72 -20.10 -38.60 -10.13
C ILE A 72 -21.05 -37.90 -11.10
N LYS A 73 -22.22 -38.49 -11.37
CA LYS A 73 -23.23 -37.90 -12.25
C LYS A 73 -23.69 -36.53 -11.75
N PHE A 74 -23.96 -36.40 -10.45
CA PHE A 74 -24.33 -35.12 -9.84
C PHE A 74 -23.19 -34.11 -9.92
N PHE A 75 -21.95 -34.57 -9.71
CA PHE A 75 -20.78 -33.70 -9.83
C PHE A 75 -20.60 -33.15 -11.25
N GLU A 76 -20.85 -33.95 -12.28
CA GLU A 76 -20.77 -33.50 -13.67
C GLU A 76 -21.87 -32.49 -14.01
N GLU A 77 -23.11 -32.75 -13.58
CA GLU A 77 -24.26 -31.86 -13.79
C GLU A 77 -24.11 -30.50 -13.07
N HIS A 78 -23.44 -30.47 -11.92
CA HIS A 78 -23.27 -29.27 -11.08
C HIS A 78 -21.80 -28.88 -10.87
N ARG A 79 -20.97 -29.17 -11.87
CA ARG A 79 -19.51 -29.08 -11.75
C ARG A 79 -19.07 -27.68 -11.35
N GLU A 80 -19.61 -26.64 -11.98
CA GLU A 80 -19.21 -25.27 -11.73
C GLU A 80 -19.52 -24.83 -10.30
N GLU A 81 -20.75 -25.03 -9.83
CA GLU A 81 -21.18 -24.63 -8.50
C GLU A 81 -20.42 -25.37 -7.41
N ILE A 82 -20.14 -26.66 -7.60
CA ILE A 82 -19.35 -27.45 -6.65
C ILE A 82 -17.91 -26.95 -6.59
N GLN A 83 -17.29 -26.61 -7.73
CA GLN A 83 -15.93 -26.07 -7.75
C GLN A 83 -15.87 -24.68 -7.10
N ILE A 84 -16.84 -23.82 -7.39
CA ILE A 84 -16.96 -22.49 -6.78
C ILE A 84 -17.11 -22.60 -5.26
N HIS A 85 -17.94 -23.53 -4.78
CA HIS A 85 -18.12 -23.79 -3.35
C HIS A 85 -16.81 -24.24 -2.69
N LYS A 86 -16.12 -25.23 -3.30
CA LYS A 86 -14.84 -25.74 -2.81
C LYS A 86 -13.77 -24.66 -2.78
N ALA A 87 -13.70 -23.81 -3.80
CA ALA A 87 -12.77 -22.69 -3.86
C ALA A 87 -13.03 -21.67 -2.74
N ALA A 88 -14.30 -21.32 -2.50
CA ALA A 88 -14.67 -20.43 -1.40
C ALA A 88 -14.32 -21.02 -0.03
N LYS A 89 -14.62 -22.31 0.19
CA LYS A 89 -14.26 -23.02 1.42
C LYS A 89 -12.74 -23.03 1.65
N LYS A 90 -11.95 -23.33 0.60
CA LYS A 90 -10.48 -23.33 0.67
C LYS A 90 -9.93 -21.95 1.03
N ALA A 91 -10.50 -20.88 0.49
CA ALA A 91 -10.10 -19.51 0.85
C ALA A 91 -10.36 -19.20 2.33
N PHE A 92 -11.47 -19.69 2.89
CA PHE A 92 -11.76 -19.54 4.33
C PHE A 92 -10.83 -20.35 5.22
N ASP A 93 -10.41 -21.54 4.78
CA ASP A 93 -9.47 -22.39 5.52
C ASP A 93 -8.07 -21.75 5.64
N GLN A 94 -7.73 -20.83 4.75
CA GLN A 94 -6.48 -20.06 4.76
C GLN A 94 -6.53 -18.83 5.68
N LEU A 95 -7.70 -18.47 6.22
CA LEU A 95 -7.82 -17.33 7.12
C LEU A 95 -7.18 -17.63 8.49
N PRO A 96 -6.51 -16.64 9.11
CA PRO A 96 -5.98 -16.79 10.46
C PRO A 96 -7.13 -17.11 11.43
N GLY A 97 -6.97 -18.19 12.21
CA GLY A 97 -7.99 -18.68 13.13
C GLY A 97 -9.27 -19.21 12.46
N LYS A 98 -9.28 -19.39 11.13
CA LYS A 98 -10.42 -19.90 10.32
C LYS A 98 -11.75 -19.17 10.55
N LYS A 99 -11.69 -17.93 11.04
CA LYS A 99 -12.88 -17.12 11.31
C LYS A 99 -13.19 -16.26 10.09
N VAL A 100 -14.32 -16.54 9.44
CA VAL A 100 -14.79 -15.74 8.30
C VAL A 100 -15.41 -14.43 8.82
N PRO A 101 -14.92 -13.26 8.40
CA PRO A 101 -15.51 -11.97 8.76
C PRO A 101 -16.94 -11.84 8.23
N THR A 102 -17.74 -10.97 8.86
CA THR A 102 -19.09 -10.68 8.35
C THR A 102 -19.00 -9.73 7.17
N ARG A 103 -20.01 -9.76 6.28
CA ARG A 103 -20.08 -8.82 5.15
C ARG A 103 -20.11 -7.37 5.62
N GLN A 104 -20.79 -7.11 6.73
CA GLN A 104 -20.85 -5.79 7.35
C GLN A 104 -19.47 -5.34 7.82
N SER A 105 -18.73 -6.16 8.57
CA SER A 105 -17.40 -5.76 9.07
C SER A 105 -16.43 -5.50 7.93
N LEU A 106 -16.51 -6.28 6.85
CA LEU A 106 -15.70 -6.08 5.65
C LEU A 106 -16.05 -4.77 4.92
N ASN A 107 -17.33 -4.42 4.82
CA ASN A 107 -17.74 -3.14 4.23
C ASN A 107 -17.25 -1.95 5.06
N GLU A 108 -17.41 -2.01 6.39
CA GLU A 108 -16.93 -0.97 7.30
C GLU A 108 -15.41 -0.79 7.20
N GLU A 109 -14.66 -1.89 7.18
CA GLU A 109 -13.21 -1.87 6.98
C GLU A 109 -12.84 -1.26 5.63
N TYR A 110 -13.50 -1.67 4.55
CA TYR A 110 -13.26 -1.14 3.21
C TYR A 110 -13.49 0.39 3.15
N HIS A 111 -14.57 0.88 3.75
CA HIS A 111 -14.86 2.30 3.79
C HIS A 111 -13.83 3.09 4.60
N ARG A 112 -13.39 2.56 5.75
CA ARG A 112 -12.30 3.16 6.53
C ARG A 112 -11.00 3.25 5.72
N LEU A 113 -10.62 2.15 5.05
CA LEU A 113 -9.43 2.10 4.21
C LEU A 113 -9.52 3.06 3.01
N LEU A 114 -10.70 3.18 2.40
CA LEU A 114 -10.93 4.11 1.30
C LEU A 114 -10.75 5.57 1.74
N SER A 115 -11.31 5.95 2.89
CA SER A 115 -11.14 7.30 3.45
C SER A 115 -9.67 7.57 3.81
N GLY A 116 -9.03 6.66 4.55
CA GLY A 116 -7.63 6.80 4.90
C GLY A 116 -6.71 6.84 3.68
N LYS A 117 -7.01 6.10 2.62
CA LYS A 117 -6.28 6.18 1.34
C LYS A 117 -6.41 7.55 0.69
N LYS A 118 -7.62 8.14 0.68
CA LYS A 118 -7.83 9.48 0.10
C LYS A 118 -7.05 10.55 0.85
N GLU A 119 -7.05 10.48 2.17
CA GLU A 119 -6.29 11.40 3.04
C GLU A 119 -4.78 11.23 2.82
N ALA A 120 -4.26 10.00 2.91
CA ALA A 120 -2.86 9.71 2.66
C ALA A 120 -2.40 10.14 1.25
N TYR A 121 -3.26 9.97 0.24
CA TYR A 121 -2.94 10.39 -1.13
C TYR A 121 -2.92 11.92 -1.30
N ALA A 122 -3.78 12.64 -0.58
CA ALA A 122 -3.76 14.10 -0.58
C ALA A 122 -2.44 14.62 0.02
N GLU A 123 -2.03 14.08 1.17
CA GLU A 123 -0.77 14.41 1.82
C GLU A 123 0.44 14.01 0.97
N TYR A 124 0.42 12.79 0.40
CA TYR A 124 1.48 12.28 -0.46
C TYR A 124 1.79 13.21 -1.63
N ARG A 125 0.75 13.76 -2.27
CA ARG A 125 0.93 14.71 -3.38
C ARG A 125 1.62 15.99 -2.93
N GLN A 126 1.29 16.50 -1.75
CA GLN A 126 1.90 17.69 -1.18
C GLN A 126 3.36 17.41 -0.78
N VAL A 127 3.60 16.35 -0.02
CA VAL A 127 4.95 15.94 0.42
C VAL A 127 5.86 15.67 -0.77
N LYS A 128 5.37 15.01 -1.83
CA LYS A 128 6.15 14.78 -3.06
C LYS A 128 6.58 16.10 -3.71
N LYS A 129 5.67 17.07 -3.81
CA LYS A 129 5.96 18.38 -4.39
C LYS A 129 7.01 19.12 -3.55
N ASP A 130 6.80 19.16 -2.24
CA ASP A 130 7.70 19.85 -1.31
C ASP A 130 9.08 19.19 -1.31
N MET A 131 9.15 17.86 -1.22
CA MET A 131 10.39 17.09 -1.29
C MET A 131 11.19 17.42 -2.56
N GLN A 132 10.53 17.48 -3.73
CA GLN A 132 11.21 17.85 -4.98
C GLN A 132 11.76 19.29 -4.94
N GLU A 133 10.99 20.24 -4.42
CA GLU A 133 11.41 21.64 -4.32
C GLU A 133 12.59 21.82 -3.36
N TYR A 134 12.56 21.17 -2.18
CA TYR A 134 13.65 21.25 -1.21
C TYR A 134 14.89 20.46 -1.60
N LEU A 135 14.78 19.34 -2.33
CA LEU A 135 15.94 18.65 -2.88
C LEU A 135 16.69 19.53 -3.90
N ILE A 136 15.96 20.24 -4.76
CA ILE A 136 16.56 21.20 -5.69
C ILE A 136 17.22 22.36 -4.92
N ALA A 137 16.57 22.87 -3.87
CA ALA A 137 17.13 23.90 -3.01
C ALA A 137 18.43 23.42 -2.33
N LYS A 138 18.43 22.21 -1.78
CA LYS A 138 19.59 21.58 -1.14
C LYS A 138 20.75 21.46 -2.12
N GLN A 139 20.51 20.89 -3.30
CA GLN A 139 21.53 20.75 -4.34
C GLN A 139 22.12 22.11 -4.75
N THR A 140 21.29 23.16 -4.85
CA THR A 140 21.76 24.51 -5.16
C THR A 140 22.67 25.06 -4.05
N VAL A 141 22.31 24.85 -2.78
CA VAL A 141 23.11 25.30 -1.64
C VAL A 141 24.41 24.50 -1.53
N GLU A 142 24.38 23.18 -1.71
CA GLU A 142 25.57 22.32 -1.75
C GLU A 142 26.56 22.77 -2.82
N HIS A 143 26.06 23.15 -3.99
CA HIS A 143 26.86 23.69 -5.08
C HIS A 143 27.53 25.03 -4.71
N ILE A 144 26.77 25.96 -4.13
CA ILE A 144 27.27 27.29 -3.69
C ILE A 144 28.32 27.13 -2.58
N LEU A 145 28.09 26.24 -1.63
CA LEU A 145 29.01 25.96 -0.52
C LEU A 145 30.23 25.13 -0.95
N GLY A 146 30.29 24.68 -2.20
CA GLY A 146 31.38 23.85 -2.71
C GLY A 146 31.45 22.46 -2.07
N ILE A 147 30.38 22.00 -1.43
CA ILE A 147 30.28 20.69 -0.79
C ILE A 147 30.41 19.58 -1.85
N ASP A 148 29.81 19.76 -3.02
CA ASP A 148 29.95 18.86 -4.17
C ASP A 148 31.41 18.67 -4.61
N ARG A 149 32.22 19.74 -4.54
CA ARG A 149 33.64 19.70 -4.90
C ARG A 149 34.47 18.98 -3.83
N LYS A 150 34.21 19.24 -2.55
CA LYS A 150 34.87 18.55 -1.43
C LYS A 150 34.60 17.05 -1.45
N ASN A 151 33.33 16.65 -1.62
CA ASN A 151 32.96 15.23 -1.67
C ASN A 151 33.64 14.50 -2.82
N ARG A 152 33.69 15.07 -4.03
CA ARG A 152 34.39 14.46 -5.18
C ARG A 152 35.89 14.27 -4.94
N ILE A 153 36.57 15.23 -4.31
CA ILE A 153 38.01 15.13 -4.00
C ILE A 153 38.27 14.03 -2.98
N ILE A 154 37.45 13.93 -1.93
CA ILE A 154 37.56 12.89 -0.90
C ILE A 154 37.32 11.50 -1.51
N THR A 155 36.28 11.34 -2.33
CA THR A 155 36.00 10.06 -3.00
C THR A 155 37.10 9.66 -3.98
N GLN A 156 37.75 10.62 -4.65
CA GLN A 156 38.92 10.32 -5.51
C GLN A 156 40.14 9.91 -4.69
N GLN A 157 40.39 10.53 -3.54
CA GLN A 157 41.48 10.15 -2.63
C GLN A 157 41.27 8.76 -2.01
N GLN A 158 40.05 8.43 -1.60
CA GLN A 158 39.70 7.10 -1.05
C GLN A 158 39.75 5.96 -2.07
N ASN A 159 39.72 6.27 -3.37
CA ASN A 159 39.86 5.27 -4.44
C ASN A 159 41.32 5.15 -4.95
N LEU A 160 42.23 5.95 -4.40
CA LEU A 160 43.66 5.95 -4.72
C LEU A 160 44.52 5.33 -3.60
N ASP A 161 43.93 5.07 -2.43
CA ASP A 161 44.48 4.28 -1.32
C ASP A 161 43.95 2.84 -1.36
#